data_AF-A0A373WJS6-F1
#
_entry.id   AF-A0A373WJS6-F1
#
_cell.length_a   1.000
_cell.length_b   1.000
_cell.length_c   1.000
_cell.angle_alpha   90.00
_cell.angle_beta   90.00
_cell.angle_gamma   90.00
#
_symmetry.space_group_name_H-M   'P 1'
#
loop_
_entity.id
_entity.type
_entity.pdbx_description
1 polymer ?
#
loop_
_entity_poly.entity_id
_entity_poly.type
_entity_poly.pdbx_seq_one_letter_code
_entity_poly.pdbx_strand_id
1 'polypeptide(L)'
;MYKSLILLTAVMIIPALLIFLTITFLQSIDKKIDYSNKEIKYFIKESSGVTYLVIPYYFWQIGKFNELKRRYTTNFVHDNKNYNIDIIYPCNDHNRQSTDLFFSGLYRDFVAKLSTPCLVSANYGNINNMTISGNSNSISINQTNNDISSEIKRVINNEHFNADDKIFLELFLYKLNDNSVKKHDASKAIDILTKALPFTTAVINMIRTLFFT
;
A
#
# COMPACT_ATOMS: atom_id res chain seq x y z
N MET A 1 -22.60 47.27 19.07
CA MET A 1 -22.59 45.84 18.71
C MET A 1 -21.73 45.53 17.48
N TYR A 2 -21.97 46.14 16.32
CA TYR A 2 -21.23 45.83 15.08
C TYR A 2 -19.69 45.97 15.13
N LYS A 3 -19.16 47.03 15.77
CA LYS A 3 -17.70 47.20 15.91
C LYS A 3 -17.02 46.10 16.74
N SER A 4 -17.71 45.61 17.78
CA SER A 4 -17.20 44.52 18.63
C SER A 4 -17.24 43.17 17.90
N LEU A 5 -18.29 42.95 17.10
CA LEU A 5 -18.40 41.74 16.26
C LEU A 5 -17.32 41.70 15.19
N ILE A 6 -17.08 42.80 14.46
CA ILE A 6 -16.04 42.89 13.43
C ILE A 6 -14.64 42.66 14.03
N LEU A 7 -14.37 43.22 15.22
CA LEU A 7 -13.11 43.02 15.92
C LEU A 7 -12.92 41.54 16.29
N LEU A 8 -13.95 40.89 16.84
CA LEU A 8 -13.90 39.46 17.19
C LEU A 8 -13.68 38.58 15.95
N THR A 9 -14.37 38.89 14.84
CA THR A 9 -14.21 38.17 13.57
C THR A 9 -12.81 38.36 12.99
N ALA A 10 -12.27 39.58 13.00
CA ALA A 10 -10.91 39.86 12.54
C ALA A 10 -9.86 39.12 13.39
N VAL A 11 -10.03 39.08 14.71
CA VAL A 11 -9.14 38.37 15.64
C VAL A 11 -9.15 36.85 15.41
N MET A 12 -10.23 36.28 14.86
CA MET A 12 -10.29 34.86 14.50
C MET A 12 -9.76 34.58 13.09
N ILE A 13 -10.12 35.41 12.11
CA ILE A 13 -9.79 35.20 10.69
C ILE A 13 -8.31 35.48 10.41
N ILE A 14 -7.75 36.56 10.97
CA ILE A 14 -6.36 36.95 10.68
C ILE A 14 -5.37 35.86 11.10
N PRO A 15 -5.43 35.29 12.32
CA PRO A 15 -4.57 34.17 12.69
C PRO A 15 -4.80 32.92 11.86
N ALA A 16 -6.05 32.59 11.54
CA ALA A 16 -6.37 31.42 10.72
C ALA A 16 -5.76 31.55 9.30
N LEU A 17 -5.85 32.73 8.69
CA LEU A 17 -5.23 33.02 7.41
C LEU A 17 -3.70 32.93 7.50
N LEU A 18 -3.10 33.44 8.57
CA LEU A 18 -1.66 33.43 8.77
C LEU A 18 -1.12 32.00 8.96
N ILE A 19 -1.86 31.15 9.69
CA ILE A 19 -1.58 29.71 9.81
C ILE A 19 -1.67 29.04 8.43
N PHE A 20 -2.73 29.30 7.67
CA PHE A 20 -2.91 28.74 6.33
C PHE A 20 -1.76 29.13 5.38
N LEU A 21 -1.36 30.40 5.38
CA LEU A 21 -0.23 30.89 4.58
C LEU A 21 1.09 30.24 5.02
N THR A 22 1.29 30.06 6.32
CA THR A 22 2.49 29.38 6.85
C THR A 22 2.55 27.93 6.39
N ILE A 23 1.43 27.21 6.49
CA ILE A 23 1.34 25.80 6.06
C ILE A 23 1.63 25.67 4.56
N THR A 24 0.98 26.49 3.73
CA THR A 24 1.17 26.46 2.28
C THR A 24 2.59 26.81 1.86
N PHE A 25 3.22 27.78 2.55
CA PHE A 25 4.63 28.10 2.38
C PHE A 25 5.55 26.93 2.73
N LEU A 26 5.34 26.28 3.88
CA LEU A 26 6.11 25.11 4.32
C LEU A 26 5.95 23.94 3.34
N GLN A 27 4.74 23.69 2.84
CA GLN A 27 4.48 22.68 1.81
C GLN A 27 5.21 22.99 0.50
N SER A 28 5.30 24.26 0.11
CA SER A 28 6.03 24.68 -1.09
C SER A 28 7.53 24.44 -0.97
N ILE A 29 8.10 24.73 0.20
CA ILE A 29 9.50 24.41 0.51
C ILE A 29 9.71 22.90 0.46
N ASP A 30 8.85 22.13 1.13
CA ASP A 30 9.01 20.68 1.24
C ASP A 30 8.98 19.98 -0.13
N LYS A 31 8.12 20.42 -1.05
CA LYS A 31 8.05 19.88 -2.43
C LYS A 31 9.34 20.06 -3.23
N LYS A 32 10.19 21.03 -2.87
CA LYS A 32 11.49 21.27 -3.51
C LYS A 32 12.61 20.43 -2.91
N ILE A 33 12.38 19.79 -1.77
CA ILE A 33 13.38 18.95 -1.12
C ILE A 33 13.41 17.60 -1.83
N ASP A 34 14.58 17.22 -2.34
CA ASP A 34 14.81 15.85 -2.80
C ASP A 34 15.04 14.94 -1.58
N TYR A 35 14.11 14.01 -1.39
CA TYR A 35 14.16 13.00 -0.33
C TYR A 35 14.77 11.67 -0.80
N SER A 36 15.00 11.48 -2.11
CA SER A 36 15.44 10.21 -2.70
C SER A 36 16.77 9.69 -2.16
N ASN A 37 17.68 10.60 -1.80
CA ASN A 37 19.00 10.27 -1.26
C ASN A 37 19.18 10.67 0.20
N LYS A 38 18.11 11.17 0.85
CA LYS A 38 18.19 11.52 2.27
C LYS A 38 17.99 10.29 3.14
N GLU A 39 18.79 10.23 4.20
CA GLU A 39 18.56 9.32 5.30
C GLU A 39 17.24 9.68 5.98
N ILE A 40 16.37 8.67 6.12
CA ILE A 40 15.05 8.82 6.72
C ILE A 40 15.10 8.18 8.08
N LYS A 41 14.94 8.99 9.14
CA LYS A 41 14.81 8.47 10.50
C LYS A 41 13.52 7.65 10.62
N TYR A 42 13.63 6.47 11.20
CA TYR A 42 12.54 5.55 11.45
C TYR A 42 12.70 4.89 12.82
N PHE A 43 11.64 4.29 13.31
CA PHE A 43 11.68 3.39 14.46
C PHE A 43 10.85 2.14 14.19
N ILE A 44 11.24 1.04 14.84
CA ILE A 44 10.52 -0.22 14.77
C ILE A 44 9.60 -0.31 15.98
N LYS A 45 8.33 -0.63 15.74
CA LYS A 45 7.34 -0.87 16.77
C LYS A 45 6.83 -2.29 16.65
N GLU A 46 6.86 -3.05 17.73
CA GLU A 46 6.21 -4.35 17.79
C GLU A 46 4.88 -4.23 18.54
N SER A 47 3.83 -4.79 17.97
CA SER A 47 2.51 -4.86 18.61
C SER A 47 1.83 -6.16 18.24
N SER A 48 1.42 -6.93 19.25
CA SER A 48 0.69 -8.19 19.07
C SER A 48 1.41 -9.20 18.16
N GLY A 49 2.74 -9.27 18.25
CA GLY A 49 3.57 -10.16 17.42
C GLY A 49 3.76 -9.70 15.98
N VAL A 50 3.32 -8.49 15.64
CA VAL A 50 3.53 -7.87 14.32
C VAL A 50 4.54 -6.74 14.44
N THR A 51 5.54 -6.75 13.58
CA THR A 51 6.57 -5.71 13.49
C THR A 51 6.13 -4.62 12.50
N TYR A 52 6.24 -3.37 12.92
CA TYR A 52 5.90 -2.20 12.11
C TYR A 52 7.10 -1.28 11.96
N LEU A 53 7.33 -0.83 10.73
CA LEU A 53 8.16 0.32 10.41
C LEU A 53 7.33 1.58 10.60
N VAL A 54 7.81 2.51 11.43
CA VAL A 54 7.15 3.79 11.66
C VAL A 54 8.09 4.94 11.33
N ILE A 55 7.61 5.85 10.49
CA ILE A 55 8.37 7.01 10.03
C ILE A 55 7.56 8.27 10.33
N PRO A 56 7.98 9.09 11.30
CA PRO A 56 7.30 10.33 11.60
C PRO A 56 7.65 11.39 10.55
N TYR A 57 6.64 12.18 10.18
CA TYR A 57 6.79 13.35 9.31
C TYR A 57 5.80 14.45 9.72
N TYR A 58 6.11 15.70 9.43
CA TYR A 58 5.16 16.78 9.66
C TYR A 58 4.06 16.76 8.62
N PHE A 59 2.82 17.14 8.98
CA PHE A 59 1.69 17.08 8.04
C PHE A 59 1.88 17.94 6.77
N TRP A 60 2.76 18.96 6.82
CA TRP A 60 3.10 19.78 5.66
C TRP A 60 4.19 19.15 4.77
N GLN A 61 4.81 18.04 5.17
CA GLN A 61 5.88 17.36 4.42
C GLN A 61 5.35 16.39 3.35
N ILE A 62 4.62 16.93 2.37
CA ILE A 62 3.99 16.16 1.29
C ILE A 62 5.03 15.44 0.40
N GLY A 63 6.15 16.10 0.09
CA GLY A 63 7.25 15.53 -0.68
C GLY A 63 7.88 14.34 0.03
N LYS A 64 8.15 14.46 1.33
CA LYS A 64 8.64 13.33 2.15
C LYS A 64 7.67 12.16 2.08
N PHE A 65 6.38 12.41 2.32
CA PHE A 65 5.35 11.38 2.31
C PHE A 65 5.26 10.64 0.96
N ASN A 66 5.34 11.37 -0.17
CA ASN A 66 5.33 10.75 -1.50
C ASN A 66 6.56 9.86 -1.72
N GLU A 67 7.73 10.29 -1.27
CA GLU A 67 8.94 9.49 -1.36
C GLU A 67 8.87 8.24 -0.45
N LEU A 68 8.27 8.34 0.73
CA LEU A 68 8.04 7.18 1.59
C LEU A 68 7.18 6.14 0.89
N LYS A 69 6.08 6.55 0.25
CA LYS A 69 5.24 5.64 -0.54
C LYS A 69 6.01 4.98 -1.67
N ARG A 70 6.94 5.69 -2.31
CA ARG A 70 7.73 5.17 -3.44
C ARG A 70 8.83 4.20 -2.98
N ARG A 71 9.50 4.51 -1.85
CA ARG A 71 10.65 3.74 -1.34
C ARG A 71 10.21 2.46 -0.62
N TYR A 72 9.13 2.55 0.15
CA TYR A 72 8.67 1.47 1.03
C TYR A 72 7.48 0.73 0.42
N THR A 73 7.62 0.29 -0.84
CA THR A 73 6.58 -0.46 -1.58
C THR A 73 6.69 -1.96 -1.43
N THR A 74 7.90 -2.49 -1.30
CA THR A 74 8.15 -3.94 -1.42
C THR A 74 9.06 -4.46 -0.34
N ASN A 75 10.24 -3.82 -0.15
CA ASN A 75 11.31 -4.37 0.66
C ASN A 75 11.85 -3.29 1.60
N PHE A 76 12.28 -3.69 2.79
CA PHE A 76 12.97 -2.84 3.74
C PHE A 76 14.12 -3.60 4.39
N VAL A 77 15.28 -2.95 4.56
CA VAL A 77 16.46 -3.56 5.18
C VAL A 77 16.74 -2.87 6.50
N HIS A 78 16.82 -3.65 7.57
CA HIS A 78 17.16 -3.18 8.90
C HIS A 78 17.96 -4.26 9.63
N ASP A 79 19.06 -3.87 10.29
CA ASP A 79 19.96 -4.80 11.02
C ASP A 79 20.38 -6.03 10.20
N ASN A 80 20.77 -5.82 8.94
CA ASN A 80 21.11 -6.87 7.95
C ASN A 80 20.00 -7.90 7.70
N LYS A 81 18.76 -7.62 8.11
CA LYS A 81 17.58 -8.42 7.78
C LYS A 81 16.76 -7.71 6.72
N ASN A 82 16.37 -8.48 5.70
CA ASN A 82 15.41 -8.03 4.72
C ASN A 82 14.00 -8.31 5.25
N TYR A 83 13.12 -7.35 5.11
CA TYR A 83 11.70 -7.43 5.42
C TYR A 83 10.90 -7.17 4.15
N ASN A 84 9.81 -7.90 3.98
CA ASN A 84 8.78 -7.57 3.02
C ASN A 84 7.79 -6.59 3.66
N ILE A 85 7.22 -5.71 2.84
CA ILE A 85 6.21 -4.75 3.27
C ILE A 85 4.84 -5.29 2.86
N ASP A 86 4.01 -5.64 3.84
CA ASP A 86 2.70 -6.26 3.58
C ASP A 86 1.59 -5.23 3.39
N ILE A 87 1.54 -4.23 4.27
CA ILE A 87 0.44 -3.25 4.34
C ILE A 87 1.03 -1.90 4.71
N ILE A 88 0.62 -0.87 3.97
CA ILE A 88 0.99 0.52 4.22
C ILE A 88 -0.24 1.25 4.77
N TYR A 89 -0.11 1.84 5.94
CA TYR A 89 -1.09 2.73 6.54
C TYR A 89 -0.57 4.17 6.42
N PRO A 90 -0.94 4.87 5.34
CA PRO A 90 -0.55 6.26 5.19
C PRO A 90 -1.31 7.12 6.21
N CYS A 91 -0.58 8.01 6.90
CA CYS A 91 -1.17 9.10 7.68
C CYS A 91 -1.90 8.65 8.95
N ASN A 92 -1.25 7.83 9.76
CA ASN A 92 -1.70 7.55 11.12
C ASN A 92 -1.41 8.72 12.07
N ASP A 93 -2.20 8.81 13.14
CA ASP A 93 -1.91 9.72 14.24
C ASP A 93 -0.56 9.37 14.86
N HIS A 94 0.24 10.41 15.08
CA HIS A 94 1.58 10.25 15.63
C HIS A 94 1.51 9.91 17.12
N ASN A 95 2.14 8.80 17.50
CA ASN A 95 2.32 8.50 18.91
C ASN A 95 3.54 9.26 19.45
N ARG A 96 3.28 10.24 20.31
CA ARG A 96 4.26 11.21 20.81
C ARG A 96 5.53 10.51 21.32
N GLN A 97 6.67 10.96 20.80
CA GLN A 97 7.99 10.53 21.24
C GLN A 97 8.65 11.59 22.12
N SER A 98 9.58 11.18 22.99
CA SER A 98 10.36 12.10 23.83
C SER A 98 11.28 13.01 23.02
N THR A 99 11.56 12.67 21.77
CA THR A 99 12.43 13.40 20.85
C THR A 99 11.67 14.34 19.91
N ASP A 100 10.35 14.46 20.07
CA ASP A 100 9.53 15.33 19.23
C ASP A 100 9.83 16.81 19.51
N LEU A 101 10.20 17.52 18.46
CA LEU A 101 10.44 18.98 18.50
C LEU A 101 9.15 19.80 18.63
N PHE A 102 7.98 19.20 18.39
CA PHE A 102 6.70 19.90 18.26
C PHE A 102 5.57 19.09 18.92
N PHE A 103 4.38 19.67 19.02
CA PHE A 103 3.21 18.95 19.50
C PHE A 103 2.75 17.87 18.51
N SER A 104 2.22 16.76 19.04
CA SER A 104 1.85 15.57 18.25
C SER A 104 0.90 15.86 17.09
N GLY A 105 0.01 16.85 17.23
CA GLY A 105 -0.90 17.27 16.17
C GLY A 105 -0.22 17.77 14.89
N LEU A 106 1.05 18.18 14.96
CA LEU A 106 1.85 18.56 13.78
C LEU A 106 2.50 17.37 13.08
N TYR A 107 2.59 16.21 13.75
CA TYR A 107 3.18 15.00 13.21
C TYR A 107 2.12 14.06 12.63
N ARG A 108 2.55 13.24 11.70
CA ARG A 108 1.85 12.07 11.17
C ARG A 108 2.85 10.93 11.08
N ASP A 109 2.33 9.72 11.22
CA ASP A 109 3.11 8.51 11.07
C ASP A 109 2.80 7.84 9.73
N PHE A 110 3.85 7.55 8.99
CA PHE A 110 3.81 6.56 7.94
C PHE A 110 4.10 5.21 8.58
N VAL A 111 3.14 4.29 8.53
CA VAL A 111 3.28 2.97 9.15
C VAL A 111 3.26 1.91 8.07
N ALA A 112 4.26 1.04 8.06
CA ALA A 112 4.32 -0.11 7.18
C ALA A 112 4.45 -1.38 8.02
N LYS A 113 3.56 -2.35 7.81
CA LYS A 113 3.67 -3.68 8.41
C LYS A 113 4.80 -4.44 7.73
N LEU A 114 5.73 -4.94 8.54
CA LEU A 114 6.85 -5.75 8.08
C LEU A 114 6.53 -7.23 8.28
N SER A 115 6.81 -8.03 7.25
CA SER A 115 6.90 -9.48 7.36
C SER A 115 8.32 -9.92 7.05
N THR A 116 8.76 -10.99 7.71
CA THR A 116 10.00 -11.63 7.28
C THR A 116 9.75 -12.31 5.94
N PRO A 117 10.62 -12.13 4.93
CA PRO A 117 10.54 -12.91 3.71
C PRO A 117 10.54 -14.36 4.12
N CYS A 118 9.58 -15.12 3.60
CA CYS A 118 9.50 -16.54 3.87
C CYS A 118 10.84 -17.14 3.43
N LEU A 119 11.65 -17.60 4.39
CA LEU A 119 12.74 -18.52 4.13
C LEU A 119 12.06 -19.83 3.71
N VAL A 120 11.61 -19.88 2.46
CA VAL A 120 11.45 -21.16 1.80
C VAL A 120 12.86 -21.72 1.82
N SER A 121 13.12 -22.67 2.74
CA SER A 121 14.35 -23.42 2.65
C SER A 121 14.35 -23.93 1.22
N ALA A 122 15.40 -23.61 0.48
CA ALA A 122 15.68 -24.26 -0.78
C ALA A 122 16.10 -25.71 -0.48
N ASN A 123 15.28 -26.46 0.26
CA ASN A 123 15.07 -27.86 -0.03
C ASN A 123 14.25 -27.89 -1.33
N TYR A 124 14.90 -27.49 -2.43
CA TYR A 124 14.74 -28.22 -3.66
C TYR A 124 15.18 -29.65 -3.32
N GLY A 125 14.24 -30.43 -2.77
CA GLY A 125 14.34 -31.86 -2.81
C GLY A 125 14.62 -32.19 -4.26
N ASN A 126 15.77 -32.82 -4.50
CA ASN A 126 16.20 -33.37 -5.77
C ASN A 126 14.99 -33.67 -6.67
N ILE A 127 14.73 -32.79 -7.64
CA ILE A 127 13.77 -33.04 -8.72
C ILE A 127 14.48 -33.99 -9.69
N ASN A 128 14.78 -35.19 -9.22
CA ASN A 128 15.39 -36.29 -9.96
C ASN A 128 14.96 -37.61 -9.28
N ASN A 129 13.66 -37.74 -8.99
CA ASN A 129 12.92 -39.00 -8.87
C ASN A 129 11.55 -38.74 -8.25
N MET A 130 10.61 -38.21 -9.03
CA MET A 130 9.22 -38.54 -8.81
C MET A 130 8.70 -39.14 -10.11
N THR A 131 8.67 -40.47 -10.10
CA THR A 131 8.12 -41.32 -11.13
C THR A 131 6.73 -40.80 -11.49
N ILE A 132 6.56 -40.46 -12.76
CA ILE A 132 5.29 -40.09 -13.36
C ILE A 132 4.37 -41.31 -13.23
N SER A 133 3.51 -41.29 -12.21
CA SER A 133 2.28 -42.07 -12.19
C SER A 133 1.16 -41.09 -12.47
N GLY A 134 0.58 -41.23 -13.65
CA GLY A 134 -0.32 -40.26 -14.25
C GLY A 134 -1.53 -39.91 -13.38
N ASN A 135 -2.00 -38.68 -13.61
CA ASN A 135 -3.32 -38.11 -13.29
C ASN A 135 -3.32 -36.99 -12.23
N SER A 136 -2.79 -35.81 -12.56
CA SER A 136 -2.82 -34.64 -11.64
C SER A 136 -2.78 -33.25 -12.31
N ASN A 137 -3.25 -33.11 -13.56
CA ASN A 137 -3.35 -31.78 -14.20
C ASN A 137 -4.62 -30.98 -13.84
N SER A 138 -5.55 -31.56 -13.09
CA SER A 138 -6.83 -30.90 -12.72
C SER A 138 -6.85 -30.28 -11.33
N ILE A 139 -5.89 -30.62 -10.45
CA ILE A 139 -5.90 -30.18 -9.05
C ILE A 139 -5.15 -28.84 -8.87
N SER A 140 -4.12 -28.55 -9.68
CA SER A 140 -3.32 -27.31 -9.57
C SER A 140 -4.01 -26.06 -10.12
N ILE A 141 -4.79 -26.20 -11.21
CA ILE A 141 -5.44 -25.06 -11.88
C ILE A 141 -6.68 -24.59 -11.09
N ASN A 142 -7.48 -25.52 -10.59
CA ASN A 142 -8.69 -25.19 -9.82
C ASN A 142 -8.35 -24.47 -8.51
N GLN A 143 -7.25 -24.83 -7.86
CA GLN A 143 -6.80 -24.16 -6.63
C GLN A 143 -6.31 -22.74 -6.92
N THR A 144 -5.57 -22.54 -8.01
CA THR A 144 -5.11 -21.21 -8.47
C THR A 144 -6.28 -20.29 -8.86
N ASN A 145 -7.32 -20.82 -9.52
CA ASN A 145 -8.52 -20.06 -9.88
C ASN A 145 -9.33 -19.61 -8.66
N ASN A 146 -9.39 -20.44 -7.62
CA ASN A 146 -10.07 -20.13 -6.37
C ASN A 146 -9.35 -19.01 -5.60
N ASP A 147 -8.01 -19.03 -5.59
CA ASP A 147 -7.19 -18.01 -4.94
C ASP A 147 -7.35 -16.65 -5.66
N ILE A 148 -7.27 -16.63 -7.01
CA ILE A 148 -7.55 -15.42 -7.81
C ILE A 148 -8.97 -14.93 -7.53
N SER A 149 -9.96 -15.82 -7.48
CA SER A 149 -11.36 -15.45 -7.27
C SER A 149 -11.61 -14.81 -5.91
N SER A 150 -11.03 -15.36 -4.85
CA SER A 150 -11.18 -14.82 -3.50
C SER A 150 -10.56 -13.43 -3.37
N GLU A 151 -9.41 -13.22 -4.03
CA GLU A 151 -8.67 -11.97 -3.95
C GLU A 151 -9.32 -10.85 -4.77
N ILE A 152 -9.83 -11.13 -5.97
CA ILE A 152 -10.61 -10.13 -6.73
C ILE A 152 -11.87 -9.74 -5.97
N LYS A 153 -12.59 -10.69 -5.36
CA LYS A 153 -13.79 -10.38 -4.52
C LYS A 153 -13.43 -9.50 -3.34
N ARG A 154 -12.30 -9.77 -2.66
CA ARG A 154 -11.79 -8.93 -1.58
C ARG A 154 -11.54 -7.50 -2.07
N VAL A 155 -10.93 -7.33 -3.24
CA VAL A 155 -10.59 -6.02 -3.79
C VAL A 155 -11.85 -5.27 -4.24
N ILE A 156 -12.82 -5.92 -4.92
CA ILE A 156 -14.09 -5.28 -5.31
C ILE A 156 -14.85 -4.70 -4.11
N ASN A 157 -14.83 -5.42 -2.98
CA ASN A 157 -15.56 -5.02 -1.77
C ASN A 157 -14.88 -3.89 -0.99
N ASN A 158 -13.56 -3.78 -1.07
CA ASN A 158 -12.78 -2.84 -0.24
C ASN A 158 -12.31 -1.59 -1.01
N GLU A 159 -12.27 -1.63 -2.34
CA GLU A 159 -11.72 -0.56 -3.17
C GLU A 159 -12.80 0.19 -3.99
N HIS A 160 -12.52 1.47 -4.27
CA HIS A 160 -13.41 2.33 -5.04
C HIS A 160 -13.16 2.17 -6.55
N PHE A 161 -13.69 1.10 -7.12
CA PHE A 161 -13.83 0.97 -8.58
C PHE A 161 -15.11 1.67 -9.07
N ASN A 162 -15.07 2.22 -10.29
CA ASN A 162 -16.28 2.67 -10.96
C ASN A 162 -17.18 1.46 -11.32
N ALA A 163 -18.45 1.72 -11.62
CA ALA A 163 -19.45 0.68 -11.85
C ALA A 163 -19.05 -0.27 -13.01
N ASP A 164 -18.53 0.27 -14.11
CA ASP A 164 -18.14 -0.51 -15.28
C ASP A 164 -16.95 -1.44 -15.00
N ASP A 165 -15.96 -0.97 -14.25
CA ASP A 165 -14.81 -1.74 -13.81
C ASP A 165 -15.25 -2.88 -12.87
N LYS A 166 -16.20 -2.63 -11.96
CA LYS A 166 -16.76 -3.69 -11.09
C LYS A 166 -17.50 -4.76 -11.89
N ILE A 167 -18.39 -4.35 -12.79
CA ILE A 167 -19.14 -5.27 -13.68
C ILE A 167 -18.17 -6.13 -14.50
N PHE A 168 -17.09 -5.53 -15.01
CA PHE A 168 -16.11 -6.28 -15.77
C PHE A 168 -15.35 -7.30 -14.90
N LEU A 169 -14.94 -6.94 -13.68
CA LEU A 169 -14.26 -7.86 -12.78
C LEU A 169 -15.18 -9.00 -12.31
N GLU A 170 -16.47 -8.75 -12.09
CA GLU A 170 -17.46 -9.79 -11.81
C GLU A 170 -17.67 -10.75 -12.99
N LEU A 171 -17.73 -10.22 -14.22
CA LEU A 171 -17.80 -11.04 -15.42
C LEU A 171 -16.52 -11.85 -15.63
N PHE A 172 -15.36 -11.27 -15.32
CA PHE A 172 -14.07 -11.97 -15.34
C PHE A 172 -14.06 -13.15 -14.34
N LEU A 173 -14.55 -12.95 -13.12
CA LEU A 173 -14.71 -14.00 -12.11
C LEU A 173 -15.62 -15.14 -12.58
N TYR A 174 -16.74 -14.81 -13.24
CA TYR A 174 -17.63 -15.81 -13.80
C TYR A 174 -16.92 -16.69 -14.85
N LYS A 175 -16.22 -16.06 -15.80
CA LYS A 175 -15.43 -16.76 -16.83
C LYS A 175 -14.28 -17.55 -16.23
N LEU A 176 -13.67 -17.07 -15.14
CA LEU A 176 -12.56 -17.75 -14.47
C LEU A 176 -13.02 -19.07 -13.84
N ASN A 177 -14.18 -19.08 -13.19
CA ASN A 177 -14.78 -20.29 -12.63
C ASN A 177 -15.22 -21.30 -13.72
N ASP A 178 -15.62 -20.79 -14.89
CA ASP A 178 -15.99 -21.58 -16.06
C ASP A 178 -14.79 -21.97 -16.94
N ASN A 179 -13.55 -21.64 -16.53
CA ASN A 179 -12.32 -21.88 -17.29
C ASN A 179 -12.36 -21.32 -18.73
N SER A 180 -13.15 -20.28 -18.98
CA SER A 180 -13.39 -19.70 -20.30
C SER A 180 -12.72 -18.32 -20.51
N VAL A 181 -11.80 -17.94 -19.62
CA VAL A 181 -11.02 -16.70 -19.71
C VAL A 181 -10.07 -16.72 -20.90
N LYS A 182 -10.17 -15.70 -21.76
CA LYS A 182 -9.23 -15.46 -22.86
C LYS A 182 -8.12 -14.51 -22.41
N LYS A 183 -6.95 -14.56 -23.07
CA LYS A 183 -5.82 -13.64 -22.80
C LYS A 183 -6.23 -12.16 -22.81
N HIS A 184 -7.08 -11.75 -23.76
CA HIS A 184 -7.63 -10.39 -23.79
C HIS A 184 -8.41 -10.02 -22.53
N ASP A 185 -9.24 -10.93 -22.02
CA ASP A 185 -10.03 -10.71 -20.80
C ASP A 185 -9.12 -10.59 -19.58
N ALA A 186 -8.06 -11.41 -19.52
CA ALA A 186 -7.04 -11.35 -18.47
C ALA A 186 -6.21 -10.05 -18.52
N SER A 187 -5.85 -9.54 -19.71
CA SER A 187 -5.15 -8.25 -19.86
C SER A 187 -6.02 -7.11 -19.33
N LYS A 188 -7.29 -7.07 -19.73
CA LYS A 188 -8.22 -6.03 -19.29
C LYS A 188 -8.49 -6.08 -17.78
N ALA A 189 -8.54 -7.29 -17.20
CA ALA A 189 -8.64 -7.44 -15.75
C ALA A 189 -7.39 -6.88 -15.04
N ILE A 190 -6.19 -7.14 -15.56
CA ILE A 190 -4.94 -6.57 -15.03
C ILE A 190 -4.95 -5.03 -15.11
N ASP A 191 -5.39 -4.45 -16.23
CA ASP A 191 -5.43 -2.99 -16.40
C ASP A 191 -6.37 -2.32 -15.37
N ILE A 192 -7.53 -2.95 -15.10
CA ILE A 192 -8.48 -2.47 -14.10
C ILE A 192 -7.89 -2.61 -12.70
N LEU A 193 -7.35 -3.78 -12.37
CA LEU A 193 -6.76 -4.06 -11.06
C LEU A 193 -5.56 -3.15 -10.77
N THR A 194 -4.81 -2.73 -11.80
CA THR A 194 -3.67 -1.80 -11.66
C THR A 194 -4.09 -0.44 -11.11
N LYS A 195 -5.34 0.00 -11.31
CA LYS A 195 -5.87 1.26 -10.76
C LYS A 195 -5.97 1.26 -9.22
N ALA A 196 -6.04 0.06 -8.61
CA ALA A 196 -6.13 -0.14 -7.16
C ALA A 196 -4.82 -0.66 -6.55
N LEU A 197 -3.69 -0.41 -7.22
CA LEU A 197 -2.39 -0.68 -6.61
C LEU A 197 -2.18 0.14 -5.33
N PRO A 198 -1.47 -0.41 -4.33
CA PRO A 198 -0.73 -1.68 -4.38
C PRO A 198 -1.55 -2.93 -4.03
N PHE A 199 -2.82 -2.78 -3.64
CA PHE A 199 -3.64 -3.84 -3.02
C PHE A 199 -3.95 -5.03 -3.94
N THR A 200 -3.72 -4.88 -5.25
CA THR A 200 -3.98 -5.87 -6.30
C THR A 200 -2.72 -6.55 -6.84
N THR A 201 -1.54 -6.25 -6.30
CA THR A 201 -0.26 -6.74 -6.84
C THR A 201 -0.19 -8.27 -6.88
N ALA A 202 -0.62 -8.93 -5.80
CA ALA A 202 -0.62 -10.39 -5.70
C ALA A 202 -1.50 -11.03 -6.77
N VAL A 203 -2.73 -10.54 -6.92
CA VAL A 203 -3.69 -11.08 -7.90
C VAL A 203 -3.28 -10.81 -9.34
N ILE A 204 -2.67 -9.65 -9.63
CA ILE A 204 -2.10 -9.35 -10.95
C ILE A 204 -1.01 -10.37 -11.31
N ASN A 205 -0.12 -10.69 -10.36
CA ASN A 205 0.94 -11.68 -10.59
C ASN A 205 0.36 -13.09 -10.81
N MET A 206 -0.67 -13.47 -10.07
CA MET A 206 -1.36 -14.76 -10.28
C MET A 206 -2.00 -14.83 -11.67
N ILE A 207 -2.71 -13.78 -12.11
CA ILE A 207 -3.32 -13.71 -13.44
C ILE A 207 -2.23 -13.78 -14.53
N ARG A 208 -1.09 -13.09 -14.33
CA ARG A 208 0.04 -13.12 -15.29
C ARG A 208 0.60 -14.53 -15.44
N THR A 209 0.88 -15.21 -14.34
CA THR A 209 1.39 -16.59 -14.33
C THR A 209 0.41 -17.56 -15.00
N LEU A 210 -0.89 -17.35 -14.84
CA LEU A 210 -1.89 -18.27 -15.36
C LEU A 210 -2.15 -18.11 -16.87
N PHE A 211 -2.12 -16.88 -17.39
CA PHE A 211 -2.59 -16.59 -18.76
C PHE A 211 -1.53 -16.07 -19.73
N PHE A 212 -0.34 -15.68 -19.26
CA PHE A 212 0.69 -15.02 -20.07
C PHE A 212 2.06 -15.69 -20.05
N THR A 213 2.18 -16.80 -19.34
CA THR A 213 3.29 -17.76 -19.49
C THR A 213 3.04 -18.66 -20.70
#